data_AF-L0DHC9-F1
#
_entry.id   AF-L0DHC9-F1
#
_cell.length_a   1.000
_cell.length_b   1.000
_cell.length_c   1.000
_cell.angle_alpha   90.00
_cell.angle_beta   90.00
_cell.angle_gamma   90.00
#
_symmetry.space_group_name_H-M   'P 1'
#
loop_
_entity.id
_entity.type
_entity.pdbx_description
1 polymer ?
#
loop_
_entity_poly.entity_id
_entity_poly.type
_entity_poly.pdbx_seq_one_letter_code
_entity_poly.pdbx_strand_id
1 'polypeptide(L)'
;MKYTMIVALLTGLVSSARADELDLPPRPASALGGTEFARSLADLPLQEREAKILAEFERGNVPRFLRTLVPVHVATEKAKATYQVTPDYLAIGSDEDYFLVPMTPFTAQKIADRLGCLLPTPKMVDDIHAAAAIKLNPSPIPPSPAMTTIPVFIQHNATVRDQRKGKPLGALVAGHKKDVVIANRVFAAPGKEAIYGWHKTEDGRPIQPLYTGHIASWVDYSHGIRLVLRRLTVNGKATTVDDVLADPALAPLLNHDGVMSRSRYEFAEFPTESRPPSKPPVPAPGETNEEFRVEPGVRVVINRPEAANSEGPVLLVYYALPNGSTIEQTIGKAIQLGDDWRFEIQHIGAQTRFLREKIKDQTLVVAYLENDLKSWPAWRKTHGDVAIAKVLDAVQGRFAAARTRVVFNGHSGGGSFIFGYLNGLEAIPDEVERIAFLDSDYGYETDRHCDKLVAWLRASDRHSLCVLAYNDAVALLNGKTFVSEAGGTWGRSHLMQGDLERSFPFQKRLVDGMHRNTALEGRVTFFLKENPEKKIFHTVQVERNGFIESLLSGTKLDEVDYAYFGDRAYSSFLRPD
;
A
#
# COMPACT_ATOMS: atom_id res chain seq x y z
N MET A 1 -76.27 -25.54 -43.88
CA MET A 1 -76.61 -25.47 -42.43
C MET A 1 -75.61 -26.35 -41.70
N LYS A 2 -74.57 -25.73 -41.12
CA LYS A 2 -74.41 -25.48 -39.66
C LYS A 2 -74.22 -26.79 -38.88
N TYR A 3 -73.02 -27.05 -38.36
CA TYR A 3 -72.75 -27.00 -36.92
C TYR A 3 -71.24 -26.84 -36.69
N THR A 4 -70.89 -25.67 -36.17
CA THR A 4 -69.58 -25.29 -35.62
C THR A 4 -69.47 -25.91 -34.24
N MET A 5 -68.42 -26.70 -33.96
CA MET A 5 -68.05 -27.08 -32.60
C MET A 5 -66.80 -26.29 -32.21
N ILE A 6 -66.99 -25.41 -31.22
CA ILE A 6 -65.95 -24.58 -30.60
C ILE A 6 -65.14 -25.46 -29.66
N VAL A 7 -63.83 -25.56 -29.89
CA VAL A 7 -62.86 -26.05 -28.90
C VAL A 7 -62.30 -24.82 -28.19
N ALA A 8 -62.65 -24.66 -26.91
CA ALA A 8 -62.09 -23.63 -26.06
C ALA A 8 -60.66 -24.04 -25.63
N LEU A 9 -59.66 -23.28 -26.09
CA LEU A 9 -58.27 -23.40 -25.65
C LEU A 9 -58.11 -22.61 -24.34
N LEU A 10 -57.94 -23.30 -23.22
CA LEU A 10 -57.52 -22.70 -21.95
C LEU A 10 -56.00 -22.49 -22.00
N THR A 11 -55.55 -21.31 -22.40
CA THR A 11 -54.16 -20.86 -22.22
C THR A 11 -54.00 -20.31 -20.80
N GLY A 12 -53.42 -21.13 -19.91
CA GLY A 12 -52.94 -20.66 -18.62
C GLY A 12 -51.78 -19.68 -18.82
N LEU A 13 -51.99 -18.42 -18.45
CA LEU A 13 -50.91 -17.45 -18.25
C LEU A 13 -50.11 -17.86 -17.00
N VAL A 14 -49.04 -18.61 -17.21
CA VAL A 14 -47.96 -18.72 -16.21
C VAL A 14 -47.20 -17.40 -16.27
N SER A 15 -47.47 -16.51 -15.33
CA SER A 15 -46.66 -15.31 -15.12
C SER A 15 -45.29 -15.76 -14.63
N SER A 16 -44.29 -15.76 -15.52
CA SER A 16 -42.90 -15.96 -15.12
C SER A 16 -42.48 -14.73 -14.31
N ALA A 17 -42.40 -14.88 -12.99
CA ALA A 17 -41.72 -13.91 -12.15
C ALA A 17 -40.27 -13.82 -12.64
N ARG A 18 -39.93 -12.72 -13.33
CA ARG A 18 -38.53 -12.41 -13.66
C ARG A 18 -37.76 -12.34 -12.34
N ALA A 19 -36.66 -13.08 -12.24
CA ALA A 19 -35.75 -12.93 -11.12
C ALA A 19 -35.26 -11.47 -11.08
N ASP A 20 -35.18 -10.90 -9.88
CA ASP A 20 -34.64 -9.56 -9.71
C ASP A 20 -33.14 -9.60 -10.04
N GLU A 21 -32.71 -8.80 -11.01
CA GLU A 21 -31.31 -8.70 -11.45
C GLU A 21 -30.73 -7.31 -11.15
N LEU A 22 -29.41 -7.26 -10.93
CA LEU A 22 -28.66 -6.01 -10.86
C LEU A 22 -28.61 -5.33 -12.24
N ASP A 23 -28.93 -4.03 -12.28
CA ASP A 23 -28.87 -3.20 -13.49
C ASP A 23 -27.41 -2.86 -13.87
N LEU A 24 -26.69 -3.87 -14.36
CA LEU A 24 -25.31 -3.77 -14.81
C LEU A 24 -25.22 -3.99 -16.32
N PRO A 25 -24.39 -3.23 -17.06
CA PRO A 25 -24.18 -3.51 -18.47
C PRO A 25 -23.56 -4.90 -18.68
N PRO A 26 -23.65 -5.45 -19.91
CA PRO A 26 -22.98 -6.70 -20.24
C PRO A 26 -21.48 -6.64 -19.95
N ARG A 27 -20.91 -7.74 -19.44
CA ARG A 27 -19.47 -7.81 -19.18
C ARG A 27 -18.69 -7.64 -20.50
N PRO A 28 -17.74 -6.69 -20.59
CA PRO A 28 -16.93 -6.50 -21.80
C PRO A 28 -16.09 -7.72 -22.11
N ALA A 29 -15.90 -8.04 -23.39
CA ALA A 29 -15.06 -9.17 -23.80
C ALA A 29 -13.59 -8.98 -23.41
N SER A 30 -13.12 -7.72 -23.36
CA SER A 30 -11.77 -7.35 -22.94
C SER A 30 -11.59 -7.20 -21.42
N ALA A 31 -12.63 -7.45 -20.62
CA ALA A 31 -12.56 -7.27 -19.17
C ALA A 31 -11.62 -8.30 -18.54
N LEU A 32 -10.81 -7.85 -17.58
CA LEU A 32 -9.86 -8.70 -16.85
C LEU A 32 -10.59 -9.76 -16.01
N GLY A 33 -9.96 -10.91 -15.83
CA GLY A 33 -10.36 -11.89 -14.82
C GLY A 33 -10.06 -11.37 -13.41
N GLY A 34 -10.69 -11.96 -12.39
CA GLY A 34 -10.52 -11.54 -11.00
C GLY A 34 -9.08 -11.62 -10.51
N THR A 35 -8.32 -12.63 -10.92
CA THR A 35 -6.92 -12.80 -10.50
C THR A 35 -6.02 -11.69 -11.05
N GLU A 36 -6.17 -11.36 -12.34
CA GLU A 36 -5.39 -10.30 -12.99
C GLU A 36 -5.81 -8.92 -12.48
N PHE A 37 -7.12 -8.70 -12.32
CA PHE A 37 -7.65 -7.47 -11.74
C PHE A 37 -7.09 -7.24 -10.33
N ALA A 38 -7.13 -8.24 -9.45
CA ALA A 38 -6.63 -8.11 -8.08
C ALA A 38 -5.15 -7.72 -8.05
N ARG A 39 -4.30 -8.36 -8.85
CA ARG A 39 -2.86 -8.01 -8.95
C ARG A 39 -2.65 -6.58 -9.41
N SER A 40 -3.50 -6.08 -10.31
CA SER A 40 -3.43 -4.71 -10.82
C SER A 40 -3.75 -3.62 -9.79
N LEU A 41 -4.13 -4.01 -8.57
CA LEU A 41 -4.39 -3.12 -7.44
C LEU A 41 -3.22 -3.01 -6.44
N ALA A 42 -2.21 -3.89 -6.53
CA ALA A 42 -1.29 -4.16 -5.41
C ALA A 42 -0.52 -2.94 -4.89
N ASP A 43 -0.16 -2.03 -5.79
CA ASP A 43 0.69 -0.87 -5.49
C ASP A 43 -0.08 0.46 -5.63
N LEU A 44 -1.41 0.41 -5.80
CA LEU A 44 -2.21 1.61 -5.97
C LEU A 44 -2.55 2.26 -4.61
N PRO A 45 -2.45 3.60 -4.50
CA PRO A 45 -3.03 4.34 -3.38
C PRO A 45 -4.52 4.02 -3.21
N LEU A 46 -5.04 4.11 -1.98
CA LEU A 46 -6.41 3.70 -1.66
C LEU A 46 -7.45 4.35 -2.60
N GLN A 47 -7.36 5.66 -2.83
CA GLN A 47 -8.31 6.37 -3.67
C GLN A 47 -8.26 5.90 -5.14
N GLU A 48 -7.07 5.67 -5.69
CA GLU A 48 -6.90 5.16 -7.06
C GLU A 48 -7.39 3.71 -7.19
N ARG A 49 -7.09 2.88 -6.19
CA ARG A 49 -7.59 1.50 -6.07
C ARG A 49 -9.13 1.48 -6.13
N GLU A 50 -9.76 2.31 -5.32
CA GLU A 50 -11.22 2.38 -5.19
C GLU A 50 -11.89 2.95 -6.45
N ALA A 51 -11.29 3.96 -7.09
CA ALA A 51 -11.74 4.46 -8.39
C ALA A 51 -11.67 3.37 -9.47
N LYS A 52 -10.60 2.56 -9.47
CA LYS A 52 -10.44 1.44 -10.40
C LYS A 52 -11.45 0.32 -10.15
N ILE A 53 -11.79 0.04 -8.89
CA ILE A 53 -12.87 -0.89 -8.51
C ILE A 53 -14.21 -0.38 -9.05
N LEU A 54 -14.56 0.88 -8.80
CA LEU A 54 -15.81 1.48 -9.26
C LEU A 54 -15.95 1.40 -10.79
N ALA A 55 -14.89 1.74 -11.52
CA ALA A 55 -14.88 1.70 -12.98
C ALA A 55 -15.14 0.30 -13.57
N GLU A 56 -14.72 -0.76 -12.88
CA GLU A 56 -15.01 -2.15 -13.30
C GLU A 56 -16.48 -2.54 -13.06
N PHE A 57 -17.11 -2.07 -11.98
CA PHE A 57 -18.55 -2.24 -11.78
C PHE A 57 -19.36 -1.47 -12.83
N GLU A 58 -18.99 -0.22 -13.11
CA GLU A 58 -19.68 0.64 -14.09
C GLU A 58 -19.66 0.08 -15.51
N ARG A 59 -18.58 -0.61 -15.89
CA ARG A 59 -18.50 -1.33 -17.17
C ARG A 59 -19.07 -2.74 -17.13
N GLY A 60 -19.52 -3.23 -15.97
CA GLY A 60 -20.16 -4.54 -15.84
C GLY A 60 -19.20 -5.73 -15.74
N ASN A 61 -17.94 -5.55 -15.31
CA ASN A 61 -17.03 -6.67 -15.03
C ASN A 61 -17.37 -7.38 -13.71
N VAL A 62 -18.57 -7.96 -13.65
CA VAL A 62 -19.13 -8.65 -12.51
C VAL A 62 -19.56 -10.05 -12.95
N PRO A 63 -19.22 -11.11 -12.19
CA PRO A 63 -19.63 -12.49 -12.48
C PRO A 63 -21.13 -12.60 -12.73
N ARG A 64 -21.53 -13.46 -13.66
CA ARG A 64 -22.94 -13.64 -14.04
C ARG A 64 -23.74 -14.15 -12.86
N PHE A 65 -23.19 -15.07 -12.08
CA PHE A 65 -23.90 -15.64 -10.93
C PHE A 65 -24.26 -14.60 -9.86
N LEU A 66 -23.53 -13.49 -9.77
CA LEU A 66 -23.81 -12.41 -8.80
C LEU A 66 -24.94 -11.48 -9.24
N ARG A 67 -25.30 -11.49 -10.52
CA ARG A 67 -26.26 -10.55 -11.09
C ARG A 67 -27.70 -10.89 -10.72
N THR A 68 -28.01 -12.16 -10.49
CA THR A 68 -29.35 -12.63 -10.10
C THR A 68 -29.47 -12.66 -8.58
N LEU A 69 -30.37 -11.87 -8.03
CA LEU A 69 -30.54 -11.77 -6.58
C LEU A 69 -31.38 -12.93 -6.02
N VAL A 70 -31.17 -13.21 -4.74
CA VAL A 70 -31.85 -14.28 -4.00
C VAL A 70 -32.83 -13.67 -3.00
N PRO A 71 -34.07 -14.18 -2.91
CA PRO A 71 -35.04 -13.69 -1.93
C PRO A 71 -34.69 -14.18 -0.53
N VAL A 72 -34.81 -13.30 0.45
CA VAL A 72 -34.77 -13.62 1.88
C VAL A 72 -36.12 -13.26 2.48
N HIS A 73 -36.73 -14.22 3.16
CA HIS A 73 -38.02 -14.09 3.79
C HIS A 73 -37.85 -13.91 5.30
N VAL A 74 -38.41 -12.83 5.84
CA VAL A 74 -38.37 -12.52 7.27
C VAL A 74 -39.76 -12.23 7.79
N ALA A 75 -39.96 -12.45 9.09
CA ALA A 75 -41.24 -12.21 9.73
C ALA A 75 -41.06 -11.72 11.17
N THR A 76 -42.01 -10.92 11.61
CA THR A 76 -42.32 -10.68 13.02
C THR A 76 -43.71 -11.28 13.30
N GLU A 77 -44.19 -11.17 14.54
CA GLU A 77 -45.58 -11.55 14.86
C GLU A 77 -46.62 -10.77 14.05
N LYS A 78 -46.27 -9.56 13.58
CA LYS A 78 -47.23 -8.60 12.99
C LYS A 78 -47.07 -8.43 11.47
N ALA A 79 -45.94 -8.81 10.90
CA ALA A 79 -45.66 -8.57 9.49
C ALA A 79 -44.70 -9.60 8.90
N LYS A 80 -44.77 -9.78 7.59
CA LYS A 80 -43.84 -10.59 6.80
C LYS A 80 -43.23 -9.74 5.70
N ALA A 81 -41.94 -9.88 5.46
CA ALA A 81 -41.25 -9.18 4.40
C ALA A 81 -40.43 -10.13 3.53
N THR A 82 -40.27 -9.77 2.26
CA THR A 82 -39.34 -10.44 1.33
C THR A 82 -38.50 -9.38 0.65
N TYR A 83 -37.19 -9.42 0.88
CA TYR A 83 -36.19 -8.58 0.21
C TYR A 83 -35.24 -9.44 -0.61
N GLN A 84 -34.56 -8.82 -1.58
CA GLN A 84 -33.64 -9.51 -2.50
C GLN A 84 -32.20 -9.11 -2.18
N VAL A 85 -31.29 -10.07 -2.18
CA VAL A 85 -29.88 -9.85 -1.84
C VAL A 85 -28.95 -10.49 -2.87
N THR A 86 -27.76 -9.93 -3.07
CA THR A 86 -26.74 -10.61 -3.87
C THR A 86 -26.39 -11.97 -3.27
N PRO A 87 -26.23 -13.02 -4.11
CA PRO A 87 -26.03 -14.39 -3.63
C PRO A 87 -24.70 -14.57 -2.87
N ASP A 88 -23.72 -13.71 -3.13
CA ASP A 88 -22.45 -13.64 -2.41
C ASP A 88 -22.01 -12.17 -2.28
N TYR A 89 -20.82 -11.93 -1.72
CA TYR A 89 -20.20 -10.61 -1.70
C TYR A 89 -19.81 -10.14 -3.10
N LEU A 90 -19.79 -8.83 -3.31
CA LEU A 90 -19.41 -8.20 -4.57
C LEU A 90 -18.03 -8.69 -5.03
N ALA A 91 -17.95 -9.00 -6.32
CA ALA A 91 -16.76 -9.52 -6.96
C ALA A 91 -16.55 -8.91 -8.34
N ILE A 92 -15.28 -8.86 -8.76
CA ILE A 92 -14.88 -8.47 -10.12
C ILE A 92 -14.30 -9.69 -10.83
N GLY A 93 -14.68 -9.89 -12.10
CA GLY A 93 -14.21 -10.99 -12.95
C GLY A 93 -15.33 -11.78 -13.62
N SER A 94 -15.07 -13.06 -13.93
CA SER A 94 -16.03 -14.00 -14.52
C SER A 94 -16.49 -15.06 -13.52
N ASP A 95 -17.42 -15.94 -13.90
CA ASP A 95 -17.86 -17.06 -13.04
C ASP A 95 -16.70 -18.02 -12.71
N GLU A 96 -15.73 -18.15 -13.63
CA GLU A 96 -14.57 -19.03 -13.54
C GLU A 96 -13.40 -18.38 -12.79
N ASP A 97 -13.20 -17.06 -12.95
CA ASP A 97 -12.16 -16.30 -12.28
C ASP A 97 -12.67 -14.97 -11.74
N TYR A 98 -13.00 -14.96 -10.45
CA TYR A 98 -13.43 -13.76 -9.73
C TYR A 98 -12.64 -13.51 -8.45
N PHE A 99 -12.62 -12.24 -8.07
CA PHE A 99 -12.03 -11.72 -6.84
C PHE A 99 -13.12 -11.05 -6.02
N LEU A 100 -13.43 -11.62 -4.84
CA LEU A 100 -14.26 -10.95 -3.83
C LEU A 100 -13.50 -9.71 -3.38
N VAL A 101 -14.07 -8.52 -3.59
CA VAL A 101 -13.32 -7.26 -3.52
C VAL A 101 -13.67 -6.47 -2.25
N PRO A 102 -12.83 -6.50 -1.20
CA PRO A 102 -12.87 -5.51 -0.13
C PRO A 102 -12.77 -4.10 -0.70
N MET A 103 -13.64 -3.19 -0.24
CA MET A 103 -13.61 -1.79 -0.62
C MET A 103 -14.14 -0.92 0.52
N THR A 104 -13.99 0.40 0.40
CA THR A 104 -14.50 1.36 1.38
C THR A 104 -16.04 1.42 1.36
N PRO A 105 -16.70 1.78 2.47
CA PRO A 105 -18.13 2.13 2.47
C PRO A 105 -18.45 3.28 1.48
N PHE A 106 -17.49 4.15 1.18
CA PHE A 106 -17.65 5.22 0.17
C PHE A 106 -17.94 4.65 -1.22
N THR A 107 -17.08 3.75 -1.69
CA THR A 107 -17.24 3.12 -3.01
C THR A 107 -18.42 2.16 -3.02
N ALA A 108 -18.59 1.39 -1.94
CA ALA A 108 -19.71 0.48 -1.79
C ALA A 108 -21.06 1.20 -1.87
N GLN A 109 -21.19 2.37 -1.23
CA GLN A 109 -22.40 3.19 -1.29
C GLN A 109 -22.66 3.72 -2.71
N LYS A 110 -21.63 4.20 -3.42
CA LYS A 110 -21.78 4.64 -4.81
C LYS A 110 -22.29 3.52 -5.73
N ILE A 111 -21.75 2.31 -5.57
CA ILE A 111 -22.21 1.13 -6.31
C ILE A 111 -23.66 0.81 -5.94
N ALA A 112 -23.99 0.82 -4.64
CA ALA A 112 -25.35 0.56 -4.16
C ALA A 112 -26.36 1.56 -4.75
N ASP A 113 -26.05 2.85 -4.68
CA ASP A 113 -26.91 3.92 -5.21
C ASP A 113 -27.13 3.76 -6.72
N ARG A 114 -26.06 3.48 -7.49
CA ARG A 114 -26.15 3.26 -8.94
C ARG A 114 -27.03 2.07 -9.30
N LEU A 115 -27.05 1.03 -8.47
CA LEU A 115 -27.79 -0.21 -8.70
C LEU A 115 -29.16 -0.25 -8.03
N GLY A 116 -29.62 0.85 -7.43
CA GLY A 116 -30.89 0.89 -6.69
C GLY A 116 -30.91 -0.06 -5.49
N CYS A 117 -29.75 -0.24 -4.87
CA CYS A 117 -29.50 -1.12 -3.73
C CYS A 117 -29.09 -0.33 -2.49
N LEU A 118 -28.94 -1.04 -1.37
CA LEU A 118 -28.47 -0.56 -0.08
C LEU A 118 -27.46 -1.56 0.49
N LEU A 119 -26.66 -1.12 1.46
CA LEU A 119 -25.89 -2.01 2.32
C LEU A 119 -26.81 -2.58 3.41
N PRO A 120 -26.58 -3.81 3.90
CA PRO A 120 -27.47 -4.45 4.87
C PRO A 120 -27.32 -3.86 6.27
N THR A 121 -28.34 -4.05 7.12
CA THR A 121 -28.24 -3.86 8.57
C THR A 121 -27.64 -5.12 9.24
N PRO A 122 -27.16 -5.06 10.50
CA PRO A 122 -26.75 -6.25 11.24
C PRO A 122 -27.82 -7.36 11.26
N LYS A 123 -29.09 -6.99 11.49
CA LYS A 123 -30.20 -7.93 11.47
C LYS A 123 -30.35 -8.63 10.12
N MET A 124 -30.28 -7.87 9.02
CA MET A 124 -30.34 -8.46 7.68
C MET A 124 -29.20 -9.44 7.45
N VAL A 125 -27.99 -9.14 7.94
CA VAL A 125 -26.84 -10.06 7.81
C VAL A 125 -27.12 -11.37 8.56
N ASP A 126 -27.69 -11.32 9.76
CA ASP A 126 -28.11 -12.52 10.50
C ASP A 126 -29.18 -13.32 9.75
N ASP A 127 -30.21 -12.65 9.22
CA ASP A 127 -31.28 -13.27 8.44
C ASP A 127 -30.74 -13.90 7.14
N ILE A 128 -29.81 -13.23 6.46
CA ILE A 128 -29.11 -13.72 5.26
C ILE A 128 -28.31 -14.97 5.62
N HIS A 129 -27.56 -14.95 6.72
CA HIS A 129 -26.83 -16.13 7.17
C HIS A 129 -27.76 -17.30 7.47
N ALA A 130 -28.86 -17.05 8.19
CA ALA A 130 -29.86 -18.08 8.49
C ALA A 130 -30.42 -18.70 7.20
N ALA A 131 -30.82 -17.86 6.22
CA ALA A 131 -31.38 -18.27 4.94
C ALA A 131 -30.36 -18.89 3.95
N ALA A 132 -29.06 -18.65 4.15
CA ALA A 132 -28.03 -19.13 3.22
C ALA A 132 -28.01 -20.66 3.14
N ALA A 133 -28.17 -21.17 1.91
CA ALA A 133 -28.05 -22.59 1.60
C ALA A 133 -26.60 -23.09 1.81
N ILE A 134 -25.62 -22.18 1.72
CA ILE A 134 -24.21 -22.48 1.89
C ILE A 134 -23.65 -21.56 2.98
N LYS A 135 -23.25 -22.16 4.09
CA LYS A 135 -22.58 -21.47 5.20
C LYS A 135 -21.11 -21.88 5.18
N LEU A 136 -20.23 -20.89 5.03
CA LEU A 136 -18.78 -21.09 4.98
C LEU A 136 -18.16 -20.72 6.32
N ASN A 137 -17.09 -21.43 6.69
CA ASN A 137 -16.41 -21.17 7.96
C ASN A 137 -15.61 -19.86 7.87
N PRO A 138 -15.74 -18.96 8.86
CA PRO A 138 -14.82 -17.83 9.02
C PRO A 138 -13.37 -18.31 9.02
N SER A 139 -12.48 -17.59 8.33
CA SER A 139 -11.05 -17.91 8.26
C SER A 139 -10.21 -16.69 8.60
N PRO A 140 -10.16 -16.29 9.89
CA PRO A 140 -9.42 -15.10 10.31
C PRO A 140 -7.91 -15.30 10.09
N ILE A 141 -7.28 -14.30 9.47
CA ILE A 141 -5.84 -14.10 9.44
C ILE A 141 -5.47 -13.22 10.64
N PRO A 142 -4.43 -13.58 11.43
CA PRO A 142 -3.99 -12.79 12.58
C PRO A 142 -3.80 -11.30 12.22
N PRO A 143 -4.21 -10.36 13.10
CA PRO A 143 -4.04 -8.93 12.86
C PRO A 143 -2.58 -8.58 12.58
N SER A 144 -2.34 -7.82 11.51
CA SER A 144 -1.01 -7.33 11.12
C SER A 144 -1.16 -6.12 10.20
N PRO A 145 -0.13 -5.27 10.03
CA PRO A 145 -0.19 -4.17 9.06
C PRO A 145 -0.47 -4.64 7.63
N ALA A 146 -0.07 -5.87 7.27
CA ALA A 146 -0.32 -6.45 5.96
C ALA A 146 -1.81 -6.72 5.68
N MET A 147 -2.67 -6.72 6.70
CA MET A 147 -4.08 -7.11 6.56
C MET A 147 -4.91 -6.20 5.66
N THR A 148 -4.44 -4.99 5.38
CA THR A 148 -5.05 -4.00 4.47
C THR A 148 -4.48 -4.04 3.04
N THR A 149 -3.54 -4.96 2.79
CA THR A 149 -2.83 -5.07 1.51
C THR A 149 -3.50 -6.06 0.56
N ILE A 150 -3.39 -5.79 -0.74
CA ILE A 150 -3.92 -6.65 -1.80
C ILE A 150 -3.39 -8.10 -1.75
N PRO A 151 -2.10 -8.38 -1.47
CA PRO A 151 -1.63 -9.74 -1.31
C PRO A 151 -2.41 -10.54 -0.26
N VAL A 152 -2.76 -9.93 0.88
CA VAL A 152 -3.57 -10.61 1.91
C VAL A 152 -5.03 -10.76 1.45
N PHE A 153 -5.56 -9.82 0.67
CA PHE A 153 -6.90 -9.96 0.10
C PHE A 153 -6.94 -11.13 -0.89
N ILE A 154 -5.91 -11.29 -1.72
CA ILE A 154 -5.76 -12.41 -2.66
C ILE A 154 -5.64 -13.73 -1.90
N GLN A 155 -4.83 -13.78 -0.84
CA GLN A 155 -4.68 -14.97 0.02
C GLN A 155 -6.03 -15.39 0.63
N HIS A 156 -6.78 -14.45 1.21
CA HIS A 156 -8.07 -14.75 1.79
C HIS A 156 -9.10 -15.13 0.71
N ASN A 157 -9.08 -14.48 -0.46
CA ASN A 157 -9.92 -14.87 -1.60
C ASN A 157 -9.66 -16.30 -2.04
N ALA A 158 -8.39 -16.73 -2.12
CA ALA A 158 -8.03 -18.12 -2.43
C ALA A 158 -8.60 -19.09 -1.38
N THR A 159 -8.48 -18.75 -0.09
CA THR A 159 -9.03 -19.55 1.02
C THR A 159 -10.54 -19.72 0.88
N VAL A 160 -11.28 -18.65 0.60
CA VAL A 160 -12.74 -18.71 0.39
C VAL A 160 -13.08 -19.52 -0.88
N ARG A 161 -12.31 -19.34 -1.97
CA ARG A 161 -12.50 -20.12 -3.21
C ARG A 161 -12.31 -21.62 -2.98
N ASP A 162 -11.33 -22.01 -2.17
CA ASP A 162 -11.14 -23.40 -1.77
C ASP A 162 -12.33 -23.94 -0.97
N GLN A 163 -12.86 -23.15 -0.04
CA GLN A 163 -14.09 -23.50 0.67
C GLN A 163 -15.32 -23.57 -0.26
N ARG A 164 -15.35 -22.81 -1.37
CA ARG A 164 -16.45 -22.83 -2.35
C ARG A 164 -16.39 -23.99 -3.35
N LYS A 165 -15.27 -24.71 -3.46
CA LYS A 165 -15.11 -25.84 -4.40
C LYS A 165 -16.26 -26.84 -4.29
N GLY A 166 -16.80 -27.22 -5.44
CA GLY A 166 -17.91 -28.19 -5.56
C GLY A 166 -19.28 -27.66 -5.12
N LYS A 167 -19.41 -26.38 -4.75
CA LYS A 167 -20.69 -25.77 -4.35
C LYS A 167 -21.27 -24.90 -5.47
N PRO A 168 -22.59 -24.86 -5.67
CA PRO A 168 -23.21 -24.15 -6.78
C PRO A 168 -22.99 -22.63 -6.69
N LEU A 169 -22.64 -22.01 -7.82
CA LEU A 169 -22.68 -20.55 -8.00
C LEU A 169 -24.14 -20.07 -8.04
N GLY A 170 -24.39 -18.85 -7.55
CA GLY A 170 -25.74 -18.27 -7.49
C GLY A 170 -26.61 -18.73 -6.32
N ALA A 171 -26.23 -19.80 -5.61
CA ALA A 171 -26.83 -20.11 -4.31
C ALA A 171 -26.40 -19.09 -3.25
N LEU A 172 -27.30 -18.75 -2.31
CA LEU A 172 -26.99 -17.79 -1.25
C LEU A 172 -25.90 -18.34 -0.31
N VAL A 173 -24.78 -17.61 -0.23
CA VAL A 173 -23.60 -17.91 0.58
C VAL A 173 -23.41 -16.85 1.67
N ALA A 174 -23.10 -17.29 2.89
CA ALA A 174 -22.80 -16.40 4.01
C ALA A 174 -21.70 -16.98 4.94
N GLY A 175 -21.29 -16.19 5.93
CA GLY A 175 -20.41 -16.60 7.05
C GLY A 175 -18.92 -16.30 6.88
N HIS A 176 -18.41 -16.11 5.66
CA HIS A 176 -16.97 -16.07 5.39
C HIS A 176 -16.33 -14.67 5.36
N LYS A 177 -17.10 -13.58 5.47
CA LYS A 177 -16.60 -12.21 5.62
C LYS A 177 -17.35 -11.49 6.74
N LYS A 178 -16.85 -10.30 7.10
CA LYS A 178 -17.59 -9.28 7.83
C LYS A 178 -18.28 -8.38 6.82
N ASP A 179 -19.58 -8.28 6.90
CA ASP A 179 -20.37 -7.37 6.08
C ASP A 179 -20.07 -5.93 6.53
N VAL A 180 -19.83 -5.03 5.56
CA VAL A 180 -19.94 -3.59 5.80
C VAL A 180 -21.43 -3.26 5.84
N VAL A 181 -21.90 -2.73 6.97
CA VAL A 181 -23.32 -2.55 7.28
C VAL A 181 -23.70 -1.09 7.49
N ILE A 182 -25.00 -0.81 7.45
CA ILE A 182 -25.59 0.43 7.96
C ILE A 182 -26.20 0.21 9.35
N ALA A 183 -26.06 1.19 10.24
CA ALA A 183 -26.63 1.15 11.58
C ALA A 183 -26.76 2.57 12.15
N ASN A 184 -27.69 2.81 13.08
CA ASN A 184 -27.80 4.10 13.78
C ASN A 184 -26.46 4.55 14.38
N ARG A 185 -25.69 3.60 14.90
CA ARG A 185 -24.38 3.85 15.53
C ARG A 185 -23.35 4.47 14.58
N VAL A 186 -23.30 4.06 13.31
CA VAL A 186 -22.33 4.62 12.36
C VAL A 186 -22.76 6.00 11.86
N PHE A 187 -24.06 6.24 11.72
CA PHE A 187 -24.59 7.55 11.33
C PHE A 187 -24.40 8.63 12.41
N ALA A 188 -24.27 8.22 13.67
CA ALA A 188 -23.89 9.10 14.78
C ALA A 188 -22.37 9.41 14.82
N ALA A 189 -21.55 8.77 13.99
CA ALA A 189 -20.10 8.92 13.96
C ALA A 189 -19.59 9.20 12.53
N PRO A 190 -19.69 10.45 12.03
CA PRO A 190 -19.24 10.82 10.70
C PRO A 190 -17.79 10.39 10.43
N GLY A 191 -17.52 9.87 9.23
CA GLY A 191 -16.18 9.39 8.83
C GLY A 191 -15.80 8.01 9.39
N LYS A 192 -16.72 7.30 10.05
CA LYS A 192 -16.54 5.90 10.47
C LYS A 192 -17.20 4.93 9.51
N GLU A 193 -16.77 3.67 9.59
CA GLU A 193 -17.46 2.53 9.00
C GLU A 193 -18.10 1.66 10.08
N ALA A 194 -19.04 0.80 9.68
CA ALA A 194 -19.57 -0.27 10.51
C ALA A 194 -19.36 -1.63 9.85
N ILE A 195 -18.86 -2.58 10.62
CA ILE A 195 -18.71 -3.98 10.22
C ILE A 195 -19.42 -4.91 11.19
N TYR A 196 -19.98 -6.00 10.65
CA TYR A 196 -20.71 -7.01 11.40
C TYR A 196 -20.64 -8.37 10.69
N GLY A 197 -20.62 -9.47 11.43
CA GLY A 197 -20.80 -10.81 10.86
C GLY A 197 -19.65 -11.76 11.20
N TRP A 198 -19.13 -12.47 10.18
CA TRP A 198 -18.37 -13.71 10.39
C TRP A 198 -19.12 -14.69 11.28
N HIS A 199 -20.15 -15.33 10.74
CA HIS A 199 -20.99 -16.22 11.51
C HIS A 199 -20.35 -17.59 11.67
N LYS A 200 -20.38 -18.09 12.91
CA LYS A 200 -20.04 -19.48 13.23
C LYS A 200 -21.03 -20.42 12.56
N THR A 201 -20.54 -21.53 12.01
CA THR A 201 -21.41 -22.50 11.33
C THR A 201 -22.19 -23.37 12.33
N GLU A 202 -21.72 -23.49 13.57
CA GLU A 202 -22.33 -24.34 14.60
C GLU A 202 -23.60 -23.73 15.21
N ASP A 203 -23.56 -22.46 15.61
CA ASP A 203 -24.66 -21.78 16.30
C ASP A 203 -25.16 -20.52 15.58
N GLY A 204 -24.56 -20.17 14.44
CA GLY A 204 -24.94 -18.99 13.67
C GLY A 204 -24.65 -17.68 14.37
N ARG A 205 -23.85 -17.65 15.44
CA ARG A 205 -23.51 -16.39 16.11
C ARG A 205 -22.42 -15.62 15.36
N PRO A 206 -22.50 -14.28 15.28
CA PRO A 206 -21.44 -13.46 14.69
C PRO A 206 -20.19 -13.48 15.58
N ILE A 207 -19.02 -13.67 14.98
CA ILE A 207 -17.71 -13.48 15.61
C ILE A 207 -17.41 -11.99 15.72
N GLN A 208 -17.80 -11.21 14.70
CA GLN A 208 -17.69 -9.76 14.68
C GLN A 208 -19.02 -9.13 15.13
N PRO A 209 -19.16 -8.69 16.39
CA PRO A 209 -20.29 -7.83 16.78
C PRO A 209 -20.19 -6.48 16.08
N LEU A 210 -21.27 -5.68 16.12
CA LEU A 210 -21.33 -4.38 15.46
C LEU A 210 -20.19 -3.50 15.97
N TYR A 211 -19.26 -3.18 15.06
CA TYR A 211 -18.06 -2.43 15.38
C TYR A 211 -17.95 -1.19 14.50
N THR A 212 -17.79 -0.03 15.13
CA THR A 212 -17.69 1.28 14.47
C THR A 212 -16.39 2.03 14.82
N GLY A 213 -15.34 1.29 15.24
CA GLY A 213 -14.09 1.91 15.67
C GLY A 213 -13.19 2.34 14.50
N HIS A 214 -13.28 1.64 13.37
CA HIS A 214 -12.54 1.94 12.16
C HIS A 214 -13.06 3.21 11.48
N ILE A 215 -12.14 3.98 10.89
CA ILE A 215 -12.53 5.08 10.01
C ILE A 215 -12.91 4.53 8.63
N ALA A 216 -13.68 5.30 7.86
CA ALA A 216 -14.25 4.87 6.58
C ALA A 216 -13.21 4.56 5.47
N SER A 217 -11.94 4.90 5.67
CA SER A 217 -10.85 4.53 4.76
C SER A 217 -10.13 3.24 5.16
N TRP A 218 -10.45 2.66 6.33
CA TRP A 218 -9.94 1.34 6.69
C TRP A 218 -10.58 0.28 5.79
N VAL A 219 -9.76 -0.56 5.17
CA VAL A 219 -10.23 -1.71 4.41
C VAL A 219 -9.26 -2.85 4.61
N ASP A 220 -9.73 -3.94 5.18
CA ASP A 220 -8.93 -5.16 5.36
C ASP A 220 -9.52 -6.35 4.59
N TYR A 221 -8.77 -7.45 4.56
CA TYR A 221 -9.14 -8.67 3.83
C TYR A 221 -10.51 -9.24 4.23
N SER A 222 -11.00 -8.93 5.43
CA SER A 222 -12.22 -9.47 6.00
C SER A 222 -13.48 -8.73 5.57
N HIS A 223 -13.37 -7.55 4.96
CA HIS A 223 -14.53 -6.83 4.44
C HIS A 223 -15.20 -7.60 3.30
N GLY A 224 -16.51 -7.70 3.41
CA GLY A 224 -17.43 -8.17 2.39
C GLY A 224 -18.49 -7.11 2.14
N ILE A 225 -18.68 -6.75 0.86
CA ILE A 225 -19.77 -5.86 0.46
C ILE A 225 -20.89 -6.70 -0.10
N ARG A 226 -22.10 -6.54 0.45
CA ARG A 226 -23.30 -7.22 0.00
C ARG A 226 -24.36 -6.17 -0.32
N LEU A 227 -25.10 -6.39 -1.41
CA LEU A 227 -26.14 -5.47 -1.83
C LEU A 227 -27.52 -6.07 -1.59
N VAL A 228 -28.41 -5.28 -0.98
CA VAL A 228 -29.82 -5.57 -0.83
C VAL A 228 -30.58 -4.61 -1.74
N LEU A 229 -31.50 -5.12 -2.58
CA LEU A 229 -32.32 -4.24 -3.39
C LEU A 229 -33.15 -3.32 -2.49
N ARG A 230 -33.19 -2.03 -2.84
CA ARG A 230 -33.92 -1.01 -2.08
C ARG A 230 -35.43 -1.30 -2.02
N ARG A 231 -35.97 -1.90 -3.08
CA ARG A 231 -37.38 -2.33 -3.14
C ARG A 231 -37.55 -3.68 -2.44
N LEU A 232 -38.63 -3.81 -1.69
CA LEU A 232 -39.04 -5.07 -1.07
C LEU A 232 -40.58 -5.16 -1.01
N THR A 233 -41.08 -6.31 -0.55
CA THR A 233 -42.50 -6.47 -0.25
C THR A 233 -42.72 -6.68 1.24
N VAL A 234 -43.76 -6.07 1.80
CA VAL A 234 -44.26 -6.30 3.16
C VAL A 234 -45.73 -6.66 3.08
N ASN A 235 -46.12 -7.81 3.63
CA ASN A 235 -47.48 -8.36 3.59
C ASN A 235 -48.07 -8.36 2.15
N GLY A 236 -47.24 -8.66 1.15
CA GLY A 236 -47.61 -8.70 -0.27
C GLY A 236 -47.68 -7.33 -0.97
N LYS A 237 -47.43 -6.22 -0.27
CA LYS A 237 -47.41 -4.86 -0.86
C LYS A 237 -45.98 -4.38 -1.08
N ALA A 238 -45.72 -3.76 -2.23
CA ALA A 238 -44.42 -3.15 -2.53
C ALA A 238 -44.14 -1.93 -1.63
N THR A 239 -42.91 -1.81 -1.16
CA THR A 239 -42.41 -0.68 -0.35
C THR A 239 -40.88 -0.59 -0.51
N THR A 240 -40.22 0.28 0.27
CA THR A 240 -38.76 0.42 0.28
C THR A 240 -38.17 0.06 1.64
N VAL A 241 -36.90 -0.35 1.64
CA VAL A 241 -36.16 -0.65 2.87
C VAL A 241 -36.11 0.60 3.75
N ASP A 242 -35.96 1.79 3.15
CA ASP A 242 -35.97 3.07 3.87
C ASP A 242 -37.28 3.27 4.65
N ASP A 243 -38.43 3.07 4.00
CA ASP A 243 -39.75 3.23 4.64
C ASP A 243 -39.96 2.22 5.76
N VAL A 244 -39.53 0.97 5.56
CA VAL A 244 -39.63 -0.08 6.58
C VAL A 244 -38.73 0.21 7.77
N LEU A 245 -37.51 0.70 7.54
CA LEU A 245 -36.59 1.08 8.61
C LEU A 245 -37.07 2.33 9.38
N ALA A 246 -37.80 3.23 8.72
CA ALA A 246 -38.36 4.44 9.32
C ALA A 246 -39.66 4.20 10.11
N ASP A 247 -40.38 3.11 9.86
CA ASP A 247 -41.65 2.78 10.52
C ASP A 247 -41.41 1.99 11.83
N PRO A 248 -41.82 2.50 13.02
CA PRO A 248 -41.65 1.80 14.30
C PRO A 248 -42.27 0.39 14.36
N ALA A 249 -43.36 0.14 13.63
CA ALA A 249 -44.04 -1.16 13.62
C ALA A 249 -43.34 -2.17 12.69
N LEU A 250 -42.63 -1.69 11.67
CA LEU A 250 -42.01 -2.54 10.64
C LEU A 250 -40.49 -2.65 10.78
N ALA A 251 -39.81 -1.67 11.38
CA ALA A 251 -38.36 -1.67 11.58
C ALA A 251 -37.82 -2.96 12.21
N PRO A 252 -38.51 -3.62 13.18
CA PRO A 252 -38.05 -4.91 13.72
C PRO A 252 -37.95 -6.05 12.69
N LEU A 253 -38.55 -5.92 11.50
CA LEU A 253 -38.33 -6.86 10.40
C LEU A 253 -36.88 -6.81 9.92
N LEU A 254 -36.26 -5.63 9.92
CA LEU A 254 -35.00 -5.34 9.23
C LEU A 254 -33.90 -4.77 10.12
N ASN A 255 -34.17 -4.40 11.38
CA ASN A 255 -33.17 -3.83 12.26
C ASN A 255 -33.37 -4.22 13.73
N HIS A 256 -32.27 -4.35 14.47
CA HIS A 256 -32.30 -4.58 15.93
C HIS A 256 -32.28 -3.27 16.73
N ASP A 257 -31.70 -2.21 16.17
CA ASP A 257 -31.46 -0.94 16.87
C ASP A 257 -32.63 0.06 16.78
N GLY A 258 -33.85 -0.46 16.61
CA GLY A 258 -35.06 0.35 16.45
C GLY A 258 -35.18 1.04 15.10
N VAL A 259 -35.89 2.18 15.08
CA VAL A 259 -36.13 2.97 13.86
C VAL A 259 -34.82 3.59 13.37
N MET A 260 -34.61 3.56 12.05
CA MET A 260 -33.50 4.25 11.38
C MET A 260 -34.05 5.26 10.38
N SER A 261 -33.77 6.55 10.60
CA SER A 261 -34.14 7.64 9.68
C SER A 261 -33.16 7.82 8.52
N ARG A 262 -32.01 7.13 8.57
CA ARG A 262 -30.99 7.10 7.53
C ARG A 262 -30.75 5.65 7.13
N SER A 263 -30.53 5.44 5.83
CA SER A 263 -30.38 4.11 5.21
C SER A 263 -29.12 4.02 4.36
N ARG A 264 -28.29 5.06 4.32
CA ARG A 264 -27.13 5.18 3.44
C ARG A 264 -26.01 5.93 4.11
N TYR A 265 -24.78 5.60 3.75
CA TYR A 265 -23.64 6.44 4.09
C TYR A 265 -23.72 7.75 3.30
N GLU A 266 -23.40 8.86 3.95
CA GLU A 266 -23.30 10.17 3.32
C GLU A 266 -21.85 10.63 3.39
N PHE A 267 -21.19 10.68 2.24
CA PHE A 267 -19.82 11.16 2.11
C PHE A 267 -19.77 12.32 1.14
N ALA A 268 -19.27 13.48 1.60
CA ALA A 268 -19.03 14.63 0.73
C ALA A 268 -17.78 14.41 -0.16
N GLU A 269 -16.75 13.77 0.39
CA GLU A 269 -15.46 13.52 -0.25
C GLU A 269 -14.97 12.10 0.06
N PHE A 270 -13.98 11.62 -0.69
CA PHE A 270 -13.34 10.33 -0.43
C PHE A 270 -12.73 10.33 0.98
N PRO A 271 -12.95 9.27 1.80
CA PRO A 271 -12.50 9.27 3.19
C PRO A 271 -10.97 9.33 3.28
N THR A 272 -10.46 10.22 4.14
CA THR A 272 -9.03 10.37 4.40
C THR A 272 -8.44 9.09 5.00
N GLU A 273 -7.31 8.63 4.46
CA GLU A 273 -6.62 7.43 4.96
C GLU A 273 -6.29 7.55 6.45
N SER A 274 -6.44 6.44 7.18
CA SER A 274 -5.99 6.37 8.57
C SER A 274 -4.47 6.40 8.54
N ARG A 275 -3.88 7.57 8.82
CA ARG A 275 -2.54 7.61 9.36
C ARG A 275 -2.68 7.25 10.84
N PRO A 276 -2.33 6.02 11.28
CA PRO A 276 -1.97 5.89 12.69
C PRO A 276 -0.89 6.95 12.93
N PRO A 277 -0.98 7.79 13.97
CA PRO A 277 0.16 8.60 14.34
C PRO A 277 1.30 7.61 14.56
N SER A 278 2.33 7.69 13.71
CA SER A 278 3.59 7.02 14.02
C SER A 278 4.00 7.58 15.38
N LYS A 279 4.12 6.71 16.38
CA LYS A 279 4.80 7.14 17.60
C LYS A 279 6.18 7.62 17.15
N PRO A 280 6.64 8.80 17.58
CA PRO A 280 7.97 9.27 17.22
C PRO A 280 8.99 8.18 17.53
N PRO A 281 10.00 7.97 16.66
CA PRO A 281 11.02 6.98 16.94
C PRO A 281 11.70 7.33 18.26
N VAL A 282 11.79 6.37 19.17
CA VAL A 282 12.46 6.55 20.45
C VAL A 282 13.98 6.58 20.20
N PRO A 283 14.68 7.68 20.52
CA PRO A 283 16.12 7.74 20.29
C PRO A 283 16.86 6.70 21.15
N ALA A 284 18.05 6.28 20.71
CA ALA A 284 18.91 5.43 21.54
C ALA A 284 19.52 6.23 22.71
N PRO A 285 19.96 5.56 23.79
CA PRO A 285 20.72 6.23 24.84
C PRO A 285 21.89 7.04 24.26
N GLY A 286 21.98 8.31 24.62
CA GLY A 286 22.98 9.25 24.08
C GLY A 286 22.63 9.82 22.70
N GLU A 287 21.40 9.67 22.23
CA GLU A 287 20.88 10.27 21.00
C GLU A 287 19.65 11.14 21.27
N THR A 288 19.37 12.07 20.34
CA THR A 288 18.13 12.85 20.32
C THR A 288 17.51 12.80 18.94
N ASN A 289 16.17 12.81 18.91
CA ASN A 289 15.37 12.91 17.70
C ASN A 289 14.59 14.23 17.72
N GLU A 290 14.76 15.05 16.69
CA GLU A 290 13.87 16.19 16.41
C GLU A 290 12.95 15.80 15.26
N GLU A 291 11.63 15.83 15.49
CA GLU A 291 10.63 15.56 14.46
C GLU A 291 9.88 16.83 14.06
N PHE A 292 9.68 17.00 12.76
CA PHE A 292 8.81 18.05 12.22
C PHE A 292 8.24 17.64 10.86
N ARG A 293 7.27 18.41 10.38
CA ARG A 293 6.67 18.24 9.05
C ARG A 293 6.97 19.46 8.19
N VAL A 294 7.20 19.21 6.91
CA VAL A 294 7.33 20.23 5.86
C VAL A 294 6.23 19.94 4.85
N GLU A 295 5.33 20.90 4.66
CA GLU A 295 4.26 20.75 3.69
C GLU A 295 4.78 20.90 2.25
N PRO A 296 4.27 20.12 1.27
CA PRO A 296 3.15 19.18 1.39
C PRO A 296 3.57 17.76 1.80
N GLY A 297 3.12 17.30 2.97
CA GLY A 297 3.11 15.88 3.34
C GLY A 297 4.46 15.24 3.71
N VAL A 298 5.55 16.00 3.81
CA VAL A 298 6.88 15.47 4.18
C VAL A 298 7.05 15.46 5.69
N ARG A 299 7.45 14.32 6.24
CA ARG A 299 7.86 14.13 7.63
C ARG A 299 9.37 13.98 7.69
N VAL A 300 9.98 14.69 8.62
CA VAL A 300 11.42 14.64 8.86
C VAL A 300 11.70 14.27 10.30
N VAL A 301 12.65 13.35 10.50
CA VAL A 301 13.26 13.07 11.81
C VAL A 301 14.75 13.29 11.69
N ILE A 302 15.30 14.19 12.51
CA ILE A 302 16.73 14.43 12.63
C ILE A 302 17.25 13.68 13.85
N ASN A 303 18.07 12.66 13.62
CA ASN A 303 18.78 11.91 14.66
C ASN A 303 20.22 12.44 14.82
N ARG A 304 20.59 12.81 16.04
CA ARG A 304 21.93 13.31 16.38
C ARG A 304 22.39 12.79 17.76
N PRO A 305 23.71 12.75 18.03
CA PRO A 305 24.21 12.49 19.38
C PRO A 305 23.72 13.56 20.36
N GLU A 306 23.39 13.18 21.59
CA GLU A 306 23.00 14.09 22.68
C GLU A 306 24.19 14.96 23.11
N ALA A 307 25.39 14.38 23.19
CA ALA A 307 26.63 15.07 23.50
C ALA A 307 27.24 15.81 22.29
N ALA A 308 26.48 16.07 21.24
CA ALA A 308 26.98 16.78 20.06
C ALA A 308 27.50 18.18 20.44
N ASN A 309 28.76 18.46 20.09
CA ASN A 309 29.33 19.78 20.28
C ASN A 309 28.64 20.76 19.33
N SER A 310 27.86 21.70 19.87
CA SER A 310 27.16 22.74 19.11
C SER A 310 28.09 23.64 18.30
N GLU A 311 29.39 23.63 18.60
CA GLU A 311 30.41 24.42 17.88
C GLU A 311 31.30 23.63 16.92
N GLY A 312 31.20 22.29 16.89
CA GLY A 312 32.03 21.44 16.04
C GLY A 312 31.55 21.34 14.58
N PRO A 313 32.38 20.77 13.69
CA PRO A 313 31.95 20.45 12.33
C PRO A 313 30.85 19.36 12.33
N VAL A 314 29.91 19.48 11.41
CA VAL A 314 28.75 18.60 11.26
C VAL A 314 28.78 17.96 9.88
N LEU A 315 28.64 16.64 9.83
CA LEU A 315 28.31 15.90 8.61
C LEU A 315 26.83 15.54 8.65
N LEU A 316 26.03 16.27 7.87
CA LEU A 316 24.58 16.09 7.77
C LEU A 316 24.25 15.18 6.59
N VAL A 317 23.73 13.99 6.90
CA VAL A 317 23.25 13.03 5.90
C VAL A 317 21.76 13.21 5.70
N TYR A 318 21.35 13.64 4.52
CA TYR A 318 19.98 13.50 4.05
C TYR A 318 19.76 12.07 3.59
N TYR A 319 19.01 11.28 4.36
CA TYR A 319 18.64 9.91 3.99
C TYR A 319 17.21 9.90 3.44
N ALA A 320 17.09 9.88 2.12
CA ALA A 320 15.80 9.76 1.44
C ALA A 320 15.33 8.30 1.46
N LEU A 321 14.16 8.06 2.06
CA LEU A 321 13.67 6.72 2.33
C LEU A 321 13.34 5.91 1.08
N PRO A 322 13.42 4.57 1.16
CA PRO A 322 12.94 3.69 0.12
C PRO A 322 11.42 3.67 0.02
N ASN A 323 10.93 3.26 -1.15
CA ASN A 323 9.50 3.16 -1.40
C ASN A 323 8.82 2.21 -0.39
N GLY A 324 7.64 2.61 0.08
CA GLY A 324 6.80 1.81 0.97
C GLY A 324 7.28 1.67 2.40
N SER A 325 8.30 2.43 2.84
CA SER A 325 8.85 2.37 4.20
C SER A 325 8.56 3.63 5.01
N THR A 326 8.38 3.49 6.32
CA THR A 326 8.34 4.62 7.26
C THR A 326 9.73 4.93 7.83
N ILE A 327 9.87 6.08 8.52
CA ILE A 327 11.10 6.41 9.25
C ILE A 327 11.46 5.34 10.27
N GLU A 328 10.50 4.84 11.04
CA GLU A 328 10.74 3.83 12.08
C GLU A 328 11.27 2.53 11.47
N GLN A 329 10.66 2.08 10.36
CA GLN A 329 11.11 0.89 9.63
C GLN A 329 12.52 1.06 9.06
N THR A 330 12.86 2.28 8.63
CA THR A 330 14.17 2.61 8.05
C THR A 330 15.27 2.73 9.11
N ILE A 331 14.97 3.35 10.25
CA ILE A 331 15.85 3.33 11.44
C ILE A 331 16.13 1.87 11.81
N GLY A 332 15.09 1.05 11.79
CA GLY A 332 15.14 -0.39 11.99
C GLY A 332 15.37 -0.78 13.44
N LYS A 333 15.00 -2.01 13.76
CA LYS A 333 15.17 -2.62 15.08
C LYS A 333 15.35 -4.12 14.93
N ALA A 334 15.80 -4.78 15.98
CA ALA A 334 15.76 -6.23 16.11
C ALA A 334 14.30 -6.68 16.08
N ILE A 335 13.98 -7.56 15.13
CA ILE A 335 12.61 -7.99 14.89
C ILE A 335 12.07 -8.85 16.04
N GLN A 336 10.84 -8.55 16.47
CA GLN A 336 10.07 -9.37 17.41
C GLN A 336 8.89 -10.04 16.69
N LEU A 337 8.29 -11.05 17.32
CA LEU A 337 7.11 -11.72 16.76
C LEU A 337 5.96 -10.71 16.55
N GLY A 338 5.53 -10.56 15.30
CA GLY A 338 4.45 -9.66 14.90
C GLY A 338 4.90 -8.29 14.38
N ASP A 339 6.20 -7.99 14.42
CA ASP A 339 6.74 -6.78 13.80
C ASP A 339 6.66 -6.84 12.26
N ASP A 340 6.54 -5.66 11.64
CA ASP A 340 6.65 -5.55 10.18
C ASP A 340 8.07 -5.95 9.74
N TRP A 341 8.16 -6.82 8.74
CA TRP A 341 9.44 -7.31 8.21
C TRP A 341 10.36 -6.17 7.73
N ARG A 342 9.83 -4.99 7.39
CA ARG A 342 10.62 -3.84 6.96
C ARG A 342 11.56 -3.29 8.04
N PHE A 343 11.28 -3.54 9.32
CA PHE A 343 12.20 -3.18 10.41
C PHE A 343 13.55 -3.91 10.32
N GLU A 344 13.60 -5.04 9.60
CA GLU A 344 14.76 -5.91 9.47
C GLU A 344 15.56 -5.70 8.17
N ILE A 345 15.27 -4.62 7.43
CA ILE A 345 15.91 -4.34 6.13
C ILE A 345 17.09 -3.39 6.26
N GLN A 346 16.82 -2.16 6.67
CA GLN A 346 17.71 -1.03 6.42
C GLN A 346 18.69 -0.84 7.59
N HIS A 347 18.15 -0.90 8.82
CA HIS A 347 18.88 -0.69 10.05
C HIS A 347 19.78 0.56 10.02
N ILE A 348 19.32 1.67 9.43
CA ILE A 348 20.15 2.89 9.28
C ILE A 348 20.52 3.45 10.65
N GLY A 349 19.65 3.32 11.66
CA GLY A 349 20.01 3.65 13.04
C GLY A 349 21.21 2.82 13.51
N ALA A 350 21.16 1.49 13.27
CA ALA A 350 22.22 0.53 13.56
C ALA A 350 23.55 0.92 12.93
N GLN A 351 23.54 1.13 11.62
CA GLN A 351 24.68 1.53 10.82
C GLN A 351 25.22 2.92 11.22
N THR A 352 24.34 3.85 11.60
CA THR A 352 24.74 5.21 12.04
C THR A 352 25.58 5.17 13.32
N ARG A 353 25.25 4.35 14.33
CA ARG A 353 26.12 4.32 15.54
C ARG A 353 27.44 3.61 15.29
N PHE A 354 27.48 2.58 14.43
CA PHE A 354 28.75 2.04 13.96
C PHE A 354 29.61 3.15 13.32
N LEU A 355 29.02 3.95 12.44
CA LEU A 355 29.72 5.08 11.81
C LEU A 355 30.18 6.14 12.81
N ARG A 356 29.39 6.45 13.85
CA ARG A 356 29.77 7.36 14.94
C ARG A 356 30.95 6.84 15.77
N GLU A 357 31.23 5.54 15.77
CA GLU A 357 32.44 4.99 16.38
C GLU A 357 33.69 5.18 15.51
N LYS A 358 33.52 5.34 14.20
CA LYS A 358 34.62 5.50 13.24
C LYS A 358 34.90 6.98 12.91
N ILE A 359 33.86 7.75 12.65
CA ILE A 359 33.92 9.17 12.29
C ILE A 359 33.93 9.99 13.59
N LYS A 360 35.13 10.46 13.98
CA LYS A 360 35.36 11.17 15.26
C LYS A 360 35.72 12.64 15.10
N ASP A 361 36.11 13.05 13.91
CA ASP A 361 36.51 14.41 13.54
C ASP A 361 35.31 15.34 13.32
N GLN A 362 34.10 14.79 13.16
CA GLN A 362 32.87 15.53 12.93
C GLN A 362 31.65 14.85 13.53
N THR A 363 30.62 15.65 13.82
CA THR A 363 29.35 15.14 14.35
C THR A 363 28.51 14.59 13.20
N LEU A 364 28.30 13.28 13.17
CA LEU A 364 27.43 12.62 12.20
C LEU A 364 25.94 12.73 12.59
N VAL A 365 25.18 13.42 11.75
CA VAL A 365 23.74 13.64 11.88
C VAL A 365 23.02 13.00 10.69
N VAL A 366 21.90 12.33 10.95
CA VAL A 366 21.07 11.74 9.89
C VAL A 366 19.67 12.35 9.92
N ALA A 367 19.27 12.97 8.83
CA ALA A 367 17.92 13.45 8.58
C ALA A 367 17.17 12.45 7.71
N TYR A 368 16.22 11.73 8.30
CA TYR A 368 15.35 10.78 7.62
C TYR A 368 14.20 11.53 6.94
N LEU A 369 14.04 11.32 5.64
CA LEU A 369 13.04 12.02 4.82
C LEU A 369 11.96 11.05 4.33
N GLU A 370 10.76 11.14 4.93
CA GLU A 370 9.57 10.38 4.56
C GLU A 370 8.52 11.33 3.96
N ASN A 371 7.79 10.88 2.94
CA ASN A 371 6.59 11.57 2.47
C ASN A 371 5.36 10.68 2.67
N ASP A 372 4.20 11.29 2.65
CA ASP A 372 2.95 10.60 2.88
C ASP A 372 2.54 9.58 1.83
N LEU A 373 3.00 9.72 0.59
CA LEU A 373 2.85 8.71 -0.46
C LEU A 373 3.83 7.54 -0.28
N LYS A 374 4.78 7.64 0.65
CA LYS A 374 5.90 6.70 0.88
C LYS A 374 6.62 6.35 -0.42
N SER A 375 6.69 7.32 -1.35
CA SER A 375 7.28 7.13 -2.66
C SER A 375 7.72 8.47 -3.20
N TRP A 376 9.03 8.72 -3.21
CA TRP A 376 9.59 9.94 -3.77
C TRP A 376 9.32 10.12 -5.27
N PRO A 377 9.31 9.08 -6.11
CA PRO A 377 8.85 9.20 -7.49
C PRO A 377 7.39 9.67 -7.59
N ALA A 378 6.49 9.09 -6.79
CA ALA A 378 5.08 9.49 -6.79
C ALA A 378 4.91 10.92 -6.25
N TRP A 379 5.63 11.26 -5.18
CA TRP A 379 5.60 12.59 -4.58
C TRP A 379 6.11 13.66 -5.54
N ARG A 380 7.24 13.42 -6.24
CA ARG A 380 7.74 14.32 -7.29
C ARG A 380 6.75 14.49 -8.44
N LYS A 381 6.08 13.42 -8.85
CA LYS A 381 5.06 13.49 -9.90
C LYS A 381 3.90 14.41 -9.50
N THR A 382 3.53 14.44 -8.22
CA THR A 382 2.43 15.26 -7.69
C THR A 382 2.85 16.70 -7.39
N HIS A 383 4.04 16.90 -6.81
CA HIS A 383 4.45 18.19 -6.23
C HIS A 383 5.56 18.91 -7.02
N GLY A 384 6.17 18.22 -7.99
CA GLY A 384 7.29 18.72 -8.78
C GLY A 384 8.61 18.79 -8.00
N ASP A 385 9.70 19.03 -8.74
CA ASP A 385 11.07 19.03 -8.21
C ASP A 385 11.35 20.27 -7.32
N VAL A 386 10.69 21.41 -7.59
CA VAL A 386 10.90 22.69 -6.89
C VAL A 386 10.64 22.60 -5.38
N ALA A 387 9.73 21.72 -4.95
CA ALA A 387 9.38 21.57 -3.55
C ALA A 387 10.47 20.89 -2.72
N ILE A 388 11.43 20.20 -3.35
CA ILE A 388 12.53 19.49 -2.66
C ILE A 388 13.46 20.46 -1.95
N ALA A 389 13.79 21.59 -2.57
CA ALA A 389 14.65 22.61 -1.96
C ALA A 389 14.10 23.09 -0.61
N LYS A 390 12.78 23.27 -0.49
CA LYS A 390 12.13 23.68 0.77
C LYS A 390 12.29 22.65 1.88
N VAL A 391 12.27 21.36 1.56
CA VAL A 391 12.51 20.28 2.53
C VAL A 391 13.94 20.36 3.04
N LEU A 392 14.90 20.54 2.14
CA LEU A 392 16.32 20.66 2.49
C LEU A 392 16.60 21.91 3.31
N ASP A 393 16.08 23.07 2.88
CA ASP A 393 16.23 24.34 3.59
C ASP A 393 15.68 24.27 5.02
N ALA A 394 14.53 23.59 5.20
CA ALA A 394 13.96 23.40 6.52
C ALA A 394 14.92 22.64 7.43
N VAL A 395 15.52 21.55 6.97
CA VAL A 395 16.50 20.78 7.78
C VAL A 395 17.79 21.57 7.98
N GLN A 396 18.36 22.12 6.91
CA GLN A 396 19.63 22.85 6.95
C GLN A 396 19.56 24.08 7.85
N GLY A 397 18.40 24.73 7.95
CA GLY A 397 18.16 25.86 8.84
C GLY A 397 18.31 25.54 10.35
N ARG A 398 18.44 24.26 10.74
CA ARG A 398 18.79 23.86 12.11
C ARG A 398 20.29 23.86 12.40
N PHE A 399 21.14 24.06 11.38
CA PHE A 399 22.59 23.94 11.51
C PHE A 399 23.30 25.21 11.03
N ALA A 400 24.47 25.48 11.61
CA ALA A 400 25.31 26.57 11.16
C ALA A 400 25.93 26.22 9.80
N ALA A 401 25.53 26.92 8.74
CA ALA A 401 25.97 26.66 7.37
C ALA A 401 27.50 26.58 7.22
N ALA A 402 28.24 27.50 7.86
CA ALA A 402 29.70 27.56 7.80
C ALA A 402 30.43 26.31 8.37
N ARG A 403 29.73 25.45 9.11
CA ARG A 403 30.28 24.26 9.78
C ARG A 403 29.67 22.96 9.30
N THR A 404 28.71 23.02 8.38
CA THR A 404 27.92 21.86 7.97
C THR A 404 28.34 21.42 6.57
N ARG A 405 28.72 20.16 6.44
CA ARG A 405 28.87 19.47 5.17
C ARG A 405 27.74 18.50 4.97
N VAL A 406 27.32 18.34 3.73
CA VAL A 406 26.09 17.64 3.36
C VAL A 406 26.45 16.37 2.60
N VAL A 407 25.76 15.29 2.95
CA VAL A 407 25.72 14.04 2.18
C VAL A 407 24.30 13.79 1.72
N PHE A 408 24.12 13.56 0.41
CA PHE A 408 22.90 12.97 -0.11
C PHE A 408 23.03 11.46 -0.17
N ASN A 409 22.10 10.76 0.47
CA ASN A 409 22.05 9.32 0.48
C ASN A 409 20.60 8.86 0.31
N GLY A 410 20.37 7.78 -0.42
CA GLY A 410 19.03 7.26 -0.61
C GLY A 410 19.06 5.82 -1.06
N HIS A 411 18.03 5.06 -0.64
CA HIS A 411 17.80 3.71 -1.09
C HIS A 411 16.54 3.65 -1.96
N SER A 412 16.55 2.83 -3.03
CA SER A 412 15.38 2.62 -3.88
C SER A 412 14.75 3.95 -4.36
N GLY A 413 13.47 4.15 -4.09
CA GLY A 413 12.72 5.40 -4.21
C GLY A 413 13.48 6.68 -3.85
N GLY A 414 14.31 6.64 -2.81
CA GLY A 414 15.06 7.77 -2.28
C GLY A 414 15.96 8.46 -3.29
N GLY A 415 16.51 7.73 -4.27
CA GLY A 415 17.30 8.34 -5.33
C GLY A 415 16.49 9.28 -6.23
N SER A 416 15.18 9.07 -6.35
CA SER A 416 14.29 10.01 -7.05
C SER A 416 14.24 11.37 -6.38
N PHE A 417 14.32 11.44 -5.04
CA PHE A 417 14.44 12.70 -4.31
C PHE A 417 15.76 13.40 -4.63
N ILE A 418 16.87 12.66 -4.62
CA ILE A 418 18.20 13.20 -4.93
C ILE A 418 18.23 13.76 -6.36
N PHE A 419 17.80 12.98 -7.36
CA PHE A 419 17.75 13.49 -8.74
C PHE A 419 16.75 14.64 -8.92
N GLY A 420 15.64 14.64 -8.20
CA GLY A 420 14.71 15.78 -8.21
C GLY A 420 15.37 17.06 -7.71
N TYR A 421 16.20 16.97 -6.66
CA TYR A 421 17.01 18.11 -6.24
C TYR A 421 18.01 18.53 -7.33
N LEU A 422 18.79 17.58 -7.86
CA LEU A 422 19.79 17.84 -8.91
C LEU A 422 19.17 18.45 -10.18
N ASN A 423 17.92 18.09 -10.51
CA ASN A 423 17.18 18.66 -11.63
C ASN A 423 16.92 20.15 -11.48
N GLY A 424 16.66 20.61 -10.26
CA GLY A 424 16.37 22.01 -9.95
C GLY A 424 17.62 22.90 -9.82
N LEU A 425 18.81 22.32 -9.81
CA LEU A 425 20.07 23.04 -9.66
C LEU A 425 20.69 23.41 -11.00
N GLU A 426 21.35 24.57 -11.07
CA GLU A 426 22.29 24.86 -12.15
C GLU A 426 23.65 24.19 -11.90
N ALA A 427 24.14 24.25 -10.66
CA ALA A 427 25.37 23.62 -10.20
C ALA A 427 25.17 23.01 -8.80
N ILE A 428 25.90 21.93 -8.50
CA ILE A 428 25.88 21.29 -7.18
C ILE A 428 26.69 22.16 -6.20
N PRO A 429 26.12 22.58 -5.05
CA PRO A 429 26.81 23.43 -4.07
C PRO A 429 28.06 22.77 -3.44
N ASP A 430 29.07 23.57 -3.05
CA ASP A 430 30.33 23.10 -2.43
C ASP A 430 30.13 22.46 -1.05
N GLU A 431 29.07 22.82 -0.33
CA GLU A 431 28.72 22.16 0.93
C GLU A 431 28.30 20.69 0.72
N VAL A 432 27.91 20.29 -0.49
CA VAL A 432 27.61 18.90 -0.84
C VAL A 432 28.92 18.15 -1.00
N GLU A 433 29.33 17.46 0.06
CA GLU A 433 30.57 16.70 0.10
C GLU A 433 30.44 15.35 -0.59
N ARG A 434 29.27 14.72 -0.48
CA ARG A 434 29.06 13.36 -1.02
C ARG A 434 27.66 13.14 -1.55
N ILE A 435 27.58 12.40 -2.66
CA ILE A 435 26.34 11.87 -3.20
C ILE A 435 26.48 10.35 -3.28
N ALA A 436 25.53 9.64 -2.69
CA ALA A 436 25.53 8.20 -2.59
C ALA A 436 24.17 7.61 -2.99
N PHE A 437 24.21 6.60 -3.85
CA PHE A 437 23.02 5.88 -4.30
C PHE A 437 23.10 4.41 -3.88
N LEU A 438 22.12 3.96 -3.09
CA LEU A 438 21.96 2.57 -2.68
C LEU A 438 20.86 1.97 -3.53
N ASP A 439 21.21 1.32 -4.65
CA ASP A 439 20.25 0.76 -5.60
C ASP A 439 19.14 1.75 -5.99
N SER A 440 19.54 2.98 -6.26
CA SER A 440 18.62 4.12 -6.35
C SER A 440 18.99 5.10 -7.46
N ASP A 441 19.99 4.80 -8.28
CA ASP A 441 20.49 5.67 -9.32
C ASP A 441 19.66 5.63 -10.62
N TYR A 442 18.54 4.88 -10.63
CA TYR A 442 17.73 4.64 -11.83
C TYR A 442 17.08 5.89 -12.44
N GLY A 443 17.12 7.03 -11.74
CA GLY A 443 16.72 8.35 -12.24
C GLY A 443 17.80 9.11 -13.01
N TYR A 444 18.99 8.53 -13.20
CA TYR A 444 20.08 9.19 -13.92
C TYR A 444 19.77 9.38 -15.41
N GLU A 445 20.06 10.58 -15.91
CA GLU A 445 19.92 11.00 -17.30
C GLU A 445 21.17 11.79 -17.70
N THR A 446 21.85 11.38 -18.78
CA THR A 446 23.10 12.00 -19.27
C THR A 446 22.96 13.51 -19.43
N ASP A 447 21.96 13.96 -20.20
CA ASP A 447 21.78 15.37 -20.58
C ASP A 447 21.42 16.28 -19.40
N ARG A 448 20.95 15.72 -18.28
CA ARG A 448 20.51 16.49 -17.11
C ARG A 448 21.53 16.53 -15.99
N HIS A 449 22.38 15.51 -15.88
CA HIS A 449 23.19 15.29 -14.68
C HIS A 449 24.70 15.19 -14.94
N CYS A 450 25.14 14.68 -16.11
CA CYS A 450 26.55 14.39 -16.36
C CYS A 450 27.44 15.62 -16.13
N ASP A 451 27.12 16.74 -16.77
CA ASP A 451 27.94 17.95 -16.69
C ASP A 451 27.98 18.53 -15.27
N LYS A 452 26.87 18.46 -14.53
CA LYS A 452 26.80 18.92 -13.13
C LYS A 452 27.70 18.07 -12.23
N LEU A 453 27.64 16.75 -12.38
CA LEU A 453 28.48 15.81 -11.61
C LEU A 453 29.96 15.99 -11.94
N VAL A 454 30.32 16.13 -13.23
CA VAL A 454 31.71 16.37 -13.65
C VAL A 454 32.25 17.69 -13.10
N ALA A 455 31.48 18.77 -13.22
CA ALA A 455 31.86 20.08 -12.70
C ALA A 455 32.05 20.02 -11.18
N TRP A 456 31.11 19.41 -10.46
CA TRP A 456 31.19 19.21 -9.03
C TRP A 456 32.43 18.39 -8.63
N LEU A 457 32.66 17.22 -9.21
CA LEU A 457 33.82 16.36 -8.89
C LEU A 457 35.18 17.02 -9.17
N ARG A 458 35.25 17.96 -10.11
CA ARG A 458 36.45 18.78 -10.40
C ARG A 458 36.65 19.93 -9.42
N ALA A 459 35.58 20.46 -8.85
CA ALA A 459 35.63 21.66 -8.02
C ALA A 459 36.36 21.45 -6.68
N SER A 460 36.32 20.24 -6.13
CA SER A 460 37.02 19.91 -4.87
C SER A 460 37.43 18.43 -4.81
N ASP A 461 38.54 18.17 -4.12
CA ASP A 461 39.01 16.86 -3.69
C ASP A 461 38.19 16.25 -2.53
N ARG A 462 37.27 17.02 -1.93
CA ARG A 462 36.32 16.49 -0.94
C ARG A 462 35.11 15.83 -1.59
N HIS A 463 34.76 16.27 -2.80
CA HIS A 463 33.57 15.79 -3.51
C HIS A 463 33.71 14.32 -3.90
N SER A 464 32.76 13.50 -3.46
CA SER A 464 32.79 12.04 -3.60
C SER A 464 31.46 11.46 -4.07
N LEU A 465 31.49 10.57 -5.07
CA LEU A 465 30.33 9.86 -5.60
C LEU A 465 30.46 8.36 -5.30
N CYS A 466 29.44 7.77 -4.69
CA CYS A 466 29.34 6.34 -4.45
C CYS A 466 28.06 5.77 -5.06
N VAL A 467 28.16 4.72 -5.86
CA VAL A 467 27.01 4.04 -6.48
C VAL A 467 27.07 2.56 -6.17
N LEU A 468 26.04 2.05 -5.50
CA LEU A 468 25.88 0.64 -5.17
C LEU A 468 24.72 0.06 -5.99
N ALA A 469 25.00 -0.92 -6.84
CA ALA A 469 23.97 -1.60 -7.63
C ALA A 469 24.27 -3.10 -7.73
N TYR A 470 23.24 -3.87 -8.04
CA TYR A 470 23.38 -5.26 -8.46
C TYR A 470 22.77 -5.44 -9.85
N ASN A 471 23.07 -6.55 -10.51
CA ASN A 471 22.47 -6.88 -11.79
C ASN A 471 21.00 -7.27 -11.60
N ASP A 472 20.15 -6.25 -11.50
CA ASP A 472 18.69 -6.31 -11.38
C ASP A 472 18.01 -6.66 -12.71
N ALA A 473 18.66 -6.40 -13.85
CA ALA A 473 18.19 -6.74 -15.18
C ALA A 473 17.95 -8.24 -15.40
N VAL A 474 18.70 -9.11 -14.69
CA VAL A 474 18.55 -10.56 -14.75
C VAL A 474 17.79 -11.14 -13.55
N ALA A 475 17.44 -10.32 -12.56
CA ALA A 475 16.77 -10.75 -11.34
C ALA A 475 15.34 -11.23 -11.63
N LEU A 476 14.91 -12.30 -10.96
CA LEU A 476 13.60 -12.89 -11.18
C LEU A 476 12.70 -12.76 -9.95
N LEU A 477 11.53 -12.17 -10.15
CA LEU A 477 10.41 -12.22 -9.22
C LEU A 477 9.38 -13.20 -9.77
N ASN A 478 9.12 -14.30 -9.06
CA ASN A 478 8.23 -15.38 -9.51
C ASN A 478 8.57 -15.91 -10.92
N GLY A 479 9.87 -16.05 -11.21
CA GLY A 479 10.37 -16.55 -12.50
C GLY A 479 10.33 -15.55 -13.64
N LYS A 480 9.95 -14.29 -13.41
CA LYS A 480 9.92 -13.22 -14.43
C LYS A 480 10.82 -12.06 -14.05
N THR A 481 11.43 -11.43 -15.04
CA THR A 481 12.11 -10.15 -14.85
C THR A 481 11.09 -9.07 -14.51
N PHE A 482 11.48 -8.11 -13.67
CA PHE A 482 10.61 -7.01 -13.23
C PHE A 482 11.20 -5.63 -13.52
N VAL A 483 12.42 -5.59 -14.07
CA VAL A 483 13.14 -4.38 -14.49
C VAL A 483 13.74 -4.62 -15.87
N SER A 484 13.81 -3.57 -16.70
CA SER A 484 14.50 -3.64 -17.99
C SER A 484 15.99 -3.35 -17.84
N GLU A 485 16.81 -3.88 -18.74
CA GLU A 485 18.27 -3.69 -18.73
C GLU A 485 18.69 -2.22 -18.68
N ALA A 486 18.01 -1.34 -19.44
CA ALA A 486 18.29 0.09 -19.45
C ALA A 486 17.53 0.89 -18.37
N GLY A 487 16.49 0.32 -17.77
CA GLY A 487 15.63 1.01 -16.80
C GLY A 487 16.04 0.80 -15.35
N GLY A 488 16.77 -0.29 -15.07
CA GLY A 488 17.25 -0.65 -13.74
C GLY A 488 18.50 0.09 -13.30
N THR A 489 18.85 -0.12 -12.04
CA THR A 489 20.07 0.45 -11.43
C THR A 489 21.30 -0.12 -12.12
N TRP A 490 21.29 -1.39 -12.52
CA TRP A 490 22.41 -1.97 -13.27
C TRP A 490 22.74 -1.17 -14.53
N GLY A 491 21.76 -0.95 -15.41
CA GLY A 491 21.96 -0.21 -16.65
C GLY A 491 22.29 1.26 -16.41
N ARG A 492 21.62 1.89 -15.45
CA ARG A 492 21.79 3.32 -15.13
C ARG A 492 23.15 3.60 -14.50
N SER A 493 23.66 2.67 -13.70
CA SER A 493 25.02 2.72 -13.14
C SER A 493 26.06 2.62 -14.25
N HIS A 494 25.90 1.69 -15.19
CA HIS A 494 26.83 1.58 -16.34
C HIS A 494 26.79 2.82 -17.23
N LEU A 495 25.60 3.40 -17.45
CA LEU A 495 25.44 4.64 -18.20
C LEU A 495 26.16 5.80 -17.50
N MET A 496 25.90 6.00 -16.20
CA MET A 496 26.54 7.04 -15.41
C MET A 496 28.07 6.86 -15.37
N GLN A 497 28.55 5.64 -15.12
CA GLN A 497 29.98 5.35 -15.12
C GLN A 497 30.62 5.65 -16.49
N GLY A 498 30.01 5.19 -17.58
CA GLY A 498 30.52 5.41 -18.94
C GLY A 498 30.56 6.90 -19.32
N ASP A 499 29.56 7.67 -18.88
CA ASP A 499 29.55 9.12 -19.06
C ASP A 499 30.71 9.81 -18.31
N LEU A 500 30.93 9.43 -17.05
CA LEU A 500 32.01 9.96 -16.21
C LEU A 500 33.40 9.50 -16.69
N GLU A 501 33.51 8.30 -17.26
CA GLU A 501 34.76 7.73 -17.78
C GLU A 501 35.35 8.59 -18.93
N ARG A 502 34.52 9.39 -19.61
CA ARG A 502 34.96 10.39 -20.60
C ARG A 502 35.75 11.55 -19.99
N SER A 503 35.54 11.83 -18.70
CA SER A 503 36.20 12.92 -17.98
C SER A 503 37.24 12.45 -16.97
N PHE A 504 37.07 11.25 -16.41
CA PHE A 504 37.93 10.70 -15.36
C PHE A 504 38.26 9.24 -15.68
N PRO A 505 39.53 8.85 -15.82
CA PRO A 505 39.89 7.47 -16.11
C PRO A 505 39.52 6.56 -14.94
N PHE A 506 38.83 5.45 -15.22
CA PHE A 506 38.46 4.45 -14.23
C PHE A 506 39.44 3.29 -14.19
N GLN A 507 39.76 2.85 -12.98
CA GLN A 507 40.35 1.55 -12.69
C GLN A 507 39.23 0.56 -12.39
N LYS A 508 39.23 -0.59 -13.04
CA LYS A 508 38.17 -1.61 -12.91
C LYS A 508 38.75 -2.85 -12.25
N ARG A 509 38.13 -3.31 -11.17
CA ARG A 509 38.54 -4.52 -10.45
C ARG A 509 37.33 -5.41 -10.19
N LEU A 510 37.44 -6.70 -10.49
CA LEU A 510 36.41 -7.69 -10.18
C LEU A 510 36.93 -8.63 -9.09
N VAL A 511 36.18 -8.76 -7.99
CA VAL A 511 36.46 -9.71 -6.91
C VAL A 511 35.15 -10.36 -6.50
N ASP A 512 35.08 -11.70 -6.52
CA ASP A 512 33.92 -12.48 -6.08
C ASP A 512 32.56 -12.02 -6.65
N GLY A 513 32.55 -11.66 -7.94
CA GLY A 513 31.36 -11.17 -8.63
C GLY A 513 30.94 -9.75 -8.24
N MET A 514 31.80 -8.98 -7.59
CA MET A 514 31.64 -7.54 -7.34
C MET A 514 32.64 -6.75 -8.19
N HIS A 515 32.14 -5.93 -9.11
CA HIS A 515 32.95 -4.94 -9.82
C HIS A 515 33.11 -3.71 -8.92
N ARG A 516 34.34 -3.37 -8.57
CA ARG A 516 34.73 -2.13 -7.90
C ARG A 516 35.45 -1.26 -8.92
N ASN A 517 34.72 -0.30 -9.50
CA ASN A 517 35.23 0.60 -10.52
C ASN A 517 35.47 1.97 -9.89
N THR A 518 36.73 2.41 -9.86
CA THR A 518 37.15 3.61 -9.12
C THR A 518 37.80 4.64 -10.04
N ALA A 519 37.50 5.91 -9.85
CA ALA A 519 38.22 7.04 -10.43
C ALA A 519 38.55 8.08 -9.35
N LEU A 520 39.41 9.05 -9.70
CA LEU A 520 39.81 10.14 -8.81
C LEU A 520 40.31 9.65 -7.44
N GLU A 521 41.21 8.68 -7.44
CA GLU A 521 41.79 8.09 -6.23
C GLU A 521 40.74 7.50 -5.27
N GLY A 522 39.65 6.96 -5.81
CA GLY A 522 38.57 6.33 -5.05
C GLY A 522 37.42 7.26 -4.66
N ARG A 523 37.53 8.57 -4.94
CA ARG A 523 36.44 9.53 -4.69
C ARG A 523 35.20 9.23 -5.53
N VAL A 524 35.37 8.61 -6.69
CA VAL A 524 34.25 8.11 -7.49
C VAL A 524 34.34 6.60 -7.51
N THR A 525 33.37 5.92 -6.91
CA THR A 525 33.36 4.46 -6.84
C THR A 525 31.99 3.88 -7.19
N PHE A 526 32.00 2.93 -8.12
CA PHE A 526 30.85 2.10 -8.48
C PHE A 526 31.09 0.68 -7.97
N PHE A 527 30.17 0.16 -7.17
CA PHE A 527 30.12 -1.23 -6.74
C PHE A 527 28.97 -1.93 -7.47
N LEU A 528 29.30 -2.77 -8.44
CA LEU A 528 28.32 -3.42 -9.32
C LEU A 528 28.38 -4.93 -9.11
N LYS A 529 27.36 -5.47 -8.43
CA LYS A 529 27.29 -6.90 -8.11
C LYS A 529 26.67 -7.73 -9.24
N GLU A 530 27.41 -8.72 -9.72
CA GLU A 530 26.90 -9.74 -10.62
C GLU A 530 25.84 -10.64 -9.93
N ASN A 531 24.92 -11.15 -10.75
CA ASN A 531 23.76 -11.89 -10.28
C ASN A 531 23.51 -13.18 -11.11
N PRO A 532 24.47 -14.12 -11.18
CA PRO A 532 24.31 -15.36 -11.94
C PRO A 532 23.15 -16.22 -11.43
N GLU A 533 22.82 -16.10 -10.14
CA GLU A 533 21.72 -16.82 -9.49
C GLU A 533 20.35 -16.15 -9.66
N LYS A 534 20.29 -14.98 -10.32
CA LYS A 534 19.04 -14.24 -10.59
C LYS A 534 18.21 -13.89 -9.35
N LYS A 535 18.90 -13.65 -8.23
CA LYS A 535 18.31 -13.29 -6.92
C LYS A 535 17.94 -11.80 -6.86
N ILE A 536 17.08 -11.44 -5.92
CA ILE A 536 16.76 -10.03 -5.64
C ILE A 536 17.66 -9.56 -4.49
N PHE A 537 18.65 -8.70 -4.79
CA PHE A 537 19.57 -8.15 -3.79
C PHE A 537 19.23 -6.71 -3.37
N HIS A 538 18.12 -6.16 -3.88
CA HIS A 538 17.69 -4.76 -3.69
C HIS A 538 17.83 -4.27 -2.24
N THR A 539 17.36 -5.05 -1.27
CA THR A 539 17.44 -4.73 0.16
C THR A 539 18.67 -5.33 0.84
N VAL A 540 19.15 -6.47 0.34
CA VAL A 540 20.30 -7.21 0.89
C VAL A 540 21.58 -6.38 0.86
N GLN A 541 21.77 -5.55 -0.17
CA GLN A 541 22.96 -4.70 -0.23
C GLN A 541 22.99 -3.63 0.87
N VAL A 542 21.83 -3.12 1.30
CA VAL A 542 21.79 -2.16 2.42
C VAL A 542 22.02 -2.87 3.73
N GLU A 543 21.34 -4.01 3.92
CA GLU A 543 21.49 -4.89 5.06
C GLU A 543 22.98 -5.27 5.25
N ARG A 544 23.68 -5.60 4.17
CA ARG A 544 25.09 -5.99 4.22
C ARG A 544 26.04 -4.79 4.10
N ASN A 545 25.88 -3.86 5.04
CA ASN A 545 26.73 -2.70 5.28
C ASN A 545 26.68 -1.61 4.19
N GLY A 546 25.64 -1.56 3.35
CA GLY A 546 25.57 -0.62 2.23
C GLY A 546 25.54 0.85 2.64
N PHE A 547 24.89 1.21 3.75
CA PHE A 547 24.92 2.59 4.24
C PHE A 547 26.32 2.95 4.79
N ILE A 548 26.96 2.03 5.52
CA ILE A 548 28.34 2.20 6.00
C ILE A 548 29.29 2.42 4.82
N GLU A 549 29.31 1.49 3.86
CA GLU A 549 30.14 1.55 2.66
C GLU A 549 29.92 2.87 1.91
N SER A 550 28.66 3.26 1.72
CA SER A 550 28.34 4.46 0.96
C SER A 550 28.93 5.75 1.54
N LEU A 551 29.14 5.82 2.86
CA LEU A 551 29.75 6.98 3.53
C LEU A 551 31.28 6.88 3.62
N LEU A 552 31.81 5.67 3.77
CA LEU A 552 33.24 5.46 4.02
C LEU A 552 34.04 5.14 2.75
N SER A 553 33.38 4.77 1.66
CA SER A 553 34.04 4.47 0.39
C SER A 553 34.92 5.63 -0.08
N GLY A 554 36.17 5.33 -0.43
CA GLY A 554 37.16 6.33 -0.86
C GLY A 554 37.78 7.13 0.29
N THR A 555 37.50 6.79 1.54
CA THR A 555 38.14 7.38 2.74
C THR A 555 39.18 6.43 3.33
N LYS A 556 39.95 6.90 4.32
CA LYS A 556 40.88 6.04 5.09
C LYS A 556 40.18 5.00 5.97
N LEU A 557 38.86 5.10 6.12
CA LEU A 557 38.02 4.20 6.92
C LEU A 557 37.30 3.15 6.05
N ASP A 558 37.48 3.18 4.73
CA ASP A 558 36.98 2.20 3.77
C ASP A 558 37.44 0.78 4.17
N GLU A 559 36.49 -0.16 4.31
CA GLU A 559 36.70 -1.56 4.77
C GLU A 559 37.44 -1.74 6.11
N VAL A 560 37.44 -0.73 7.01
CA VAL A 560 38.03 -0.85 8.37
C VAL A 560 37.02 -1.42 9.36
N ASP A 561 37.20 -2.69 9.75
CA ASP A 561 36.33 -3.48 10.63
C ASP A 561 34.92 -3.75 10.08
N TYR A 562 34.76 -3.70 8.77
CA TYR A 562 33.57 -4.16 8.05
C TYR A 562 33.96 -4.55 6.62
N ALA A 563 33.08 -5.28 5.93
CA ALA A 563 33.20 -5.53 4.50
C ALA A 563 31.84 -5.34 3.84
N TYR A 564 31.78 -4.61 2.72
CA TYR A 564 30.56 -4.50 1.94
C TYR A 564 30.15 -5.88 1.39
N PHE A 565 28.87 -6.23 1.49
CA PHE A 565 28.35 -7.59 1.24
C PHE A 565 28.84 -8.71 2.19
N GLY A 566 29.64 -8.37 3.21
CA GLY A 566 30.02 -9.27 4.30
C GLY A 566 28.95 -9.38 5.41
N ASP A 567 29.35 -9.90 6.56
CA ASP A 567 28.50 -9.97 7.75
C ASP A 567 28.14 -8.56 8.26
N ARG A 568 26.97 -8.44 8.90
CA ARG A 568 26.46 -7.17 9.42
C ARG A 568 27.37 -6.64 10.54
N ALA A 569 28.20 -5.64 10.22
CA ALA A 569 29.17 -5.06 11.13
C ALA A 569 28.52 -4.29 12.30
N TYR A 570 27.26 -3.93 12.15
CA TYR A 570 26.48 -3.15 13.10
C TYR A 570 25.58 -3.98 14.01
N SER A 571 25.69 -5.33 13.99
CA SER A 571 24.79 -6.22 14.72
C SER A 571 24.73 -5.94 16.23
N SER A 572 25.86 -5.58 16.83
CA SER A 572 25.97 -5.21 18.25
C SER A 572 25.17 -3.95 18.61
N PHE A 573 24.80 -3.15 17.62
CA PHE A 573 24.02 -1.94 17.83
C PHE A 573 22.54 -2.11 17.48
N LEU A 574 22.06 -3.30 17.12
CA LEU A 574 20.63 -3.52 16.94
C LEU A 574 19.89 -3.37 18.28
N ARG A 575 18.78 -2.66 18.26
CA ARG A 575 17.95 -2.40 19.44
C ARG A 575 16.63 -3.17 19.35
N PRO A 576 16.03 -3.59 20.46
CA PRO A 576 14.74 -4.29 20.44
C PRO A 576 13.54 -3.38 20.20
N ASP A 577 13.69 -2.06 20.38
CA ASP A 577 12.62 -1.05 20.39
C ASP A 577 12.78 0.04 19.32
#